data_AF-A0A8C1UE16-F1
#
_entry.id   AF-A0A8C1UE16-F1
#
_cell.length_a   1.000
_cell.length_b   1.000
_cell.length_c   1.000
_cell.angle_alpha   90.00
_cell.angle_beta   90.00
_cell.angle_gamma   90.00
#
_symmetry.space_group_name_H-M   'P 1'
#
loop_
_entity.id
_entity.type
_entity.pdbx_description
1 polymer ?
#
loop_
_entity_poly.entity_id
_entity_poly.type
_entity_poly.pdbx_seq_one_letter_code
_entity_poly.pdbx_strand_id
1 'polypeptide(L)'
;RLKLFFIKNQRSSLRIRIFNFCLKLLTCVLYIIRVMTDNPIVSECICILFQGNLWEQIFQVSFLLEMLNTVPFIITIFWPPLRNLFIPVFLNCWLAKCALESMINDLHRAIQRTHSAMFNQVLILICTLLCLVFTGACGIQHLERAGKKSLSLFNALYFCIVTFSTVGFGDVTPQIWPSQLLVVVMICVALVVLPLQFEELIYLWMERQKSGGNYSRHRAQTERHVVLCVSTLKIDLLMDFLNEFYAHPHTQDYYVVILCPCEVDVQVRRILQIPLWSQRVIYLQGSALKNQDLLRAKMDDAEACFILSSRNEADRMAADHQTILRAWAVKDFAPNCPLYVQILKPENKFHVKFADHVVCEEEFKYAMLALNCLCPATSTLITLLVHTSRGQ
;
A
#
# COMPACT_ATOMS: atom_id res chain seq x y z
N ARG A 1 -10.39 25.65 22.32
CA ARG A 1 -8.96 25.79 21.94
C ARG A 1 -8.20 24.46 22.01
N LEU A 2 -8.26 23.70 23.13
CA LEU A 2 -7.63 22.36 23.22
C LEU A 2 -8.05 21.36 22.13
N LYS A 3 -9.35 21.22 21.84
CA LYS A 3 -9.84 20.35 20.76
C LYS A 3 -9.26 20.70 19.38
N LEU A 4 -8.98 21.99 19.14
CA LEU A 4 -8.33 22.44 17.91
C LEU A 4 -6.86 22.01 17.87
N PHE A 5 -6.15 22.12 18.99
CA PHE A 5 -4.73 21.76 19.09
C PHE A 5 -4.47 20.25 19.04
N PHE A 6 -5.29 19.46 19.74
CA PHE A 6 -5.09 18.01 19.86
C PHE A 6 -5.69 17.19 18.72
N ILE A 7 -6.81 17.64 18.13
CA ILE A 7 -7.58 16.83 17.17
C ILE A 7 -7.64 17.48 15.79
N LYS A 8 -8.05 18.76 15.71
CA LYS A 8 -8.32 19.38 14.40
C LYS A 8 -7.06 19.82 13.66
N ASN A 9 -6.00 20.23 14.37
CA ASN A 9 -4.78 20.71 13.75
C ASN A 9 -3.79 19.55 13.57
N GLN A 10 -3.60 19.16 12.31
CA GLN A 10 -2.86 17.96 11.91
C GLN A 10 -1.41 17.96 12.37
N ARG A 11 -0.68 19.08 12.22
CA ARG A 11 0.74 19.15 12.58
C ARG A 11 0.96 19.09 14.10
N SER A 12 0.10 19.75 14.89
CA SER A 12 0.19 19.68 16.34
C SER A 12 -0.27 18.34 16.88
N SER A 13 -1.36 17.77 16.32
CA SER A 13 -1.85 16.44 16.70
C SER A 13 -0.78 15.36 16.47
N LEU A 14 -0.13 15.35 15.29
CA LEU A 14 0.94 14.40 14.97
C LEU A 14 2.11 14.51 15.96
N ARG A 15 2.55 15.72 16.30
CA ARG A 15 3.64 15.95 17.27
C ARG A 15 3.31 15.39 18.66
N ILE A 16 2.08 15.59 19.12
CA ILE A 16 1.63 15.09 20.43
C ILE A 16 1.60 13.55 20.42
N ARG A 17 1.12 12.93 19.33
CA ARG A 17 1.10 11.47 19.21
C ARG A 17 2.51 10.88 19.14
N ILE A 18 3.43 11.51 18.40
CA ILE A 18 4.85 11.14 18.39
C ILE A 18 5.45 11.25 19.78
N PHE A 19 5.17 12.34 20.50
CA PHE A 19 5.63 12.52 21.88
C PHE A 19 5.12 11.41 22.79
N ASN A 20 3.81 11.13 22.78
CA ASN A 20 3.22 10.03 23.56
C ASN A 20 3.82 8.67 23.17
N PHE A 21 4.04 8.40 21.89
CA PHE A 21 4.68 7.18 21.41
C PHE A 21 6.11 7.02 21.95
N CYS A 22 6.94 8.07 21.81
CA CYS A 22 8.31 8.08 22.33
C CYS A 22 8.35 7.83 23.84
N LEU A 23 7.41 8.40 24.58
CA LEU A 23 7.31 8.20 26.03
C LEU A 23 6.92 6.77 26.40
N LYS A 24 5.93 6.18 25.72
CA LYS A 24 5.55 4.78 25.99
C LYS A 24 6.72 3.84 25.66
N LEU A 25 7.47 4.08 24.58
CA LEU A 25 8.71 3.36 24.30
C LEU A 25 9.77 3.56 25.38
N LEU A 26 9.98 4.80 25.84
CA LEU A 26 10.93 5.11 26.91
C LEU A 26 10.61 4.31 28.19
N THR A 27 9.33 4.20 28.57
CA THR A 27 8.95 3.38 29.74
C THR A 27 9.28 1.89 29.56
N CYS A 28 9.20 1.37 28.34
CA CYS A 28 9.60 -0.01 28.04
C CYS A 28 11.13 -0.17 28.12
N VAL A 29 11.89 0.81 27.63
CA VAL A 29 13.36 0.82 27.72
C VAL A 29 13.82 0.92 29.18
N LEU A 30 13.19 1.79 29.98
CA LEU A 30 13.46 1.89 31.42
C LEU A 30 13.14 0.59 32.14
N TYR A 31 12.11 -0.14 31.73
CA TYR A 31 11.83 -1.48 32.26
C TYR A 31 12.95 -2.48 31.93
N ILE A 32 13.47 -2.48 30.69
CA ILE A 32 14.63 -3.33 30.32
C ILE A 32 15.84 -2.99 31.20
N ILE A 33 16.16 -1.71 31.34
CA ILE A 33 17.28 -1.24 32.18
C ILE A 33 17.08 -1.67 33.63
N ARG A 34 15.87 -1.52 34.19
CA ARG A 34 15.52 -1.99 35.54
C ARG A 34 15.75 -3.49 35.70
N VAL A 35 15.32 -4.30 34.73
CA VAL A 35 15.52 -5.75 34.76
C VAL A 35 17.00 -6.14 34.67
N MET A 36 17.81 -5.39 33.92
CA MET A 36 19.24 -5.67 33.79
C MET A 36 20.07 -5.19 34.98
N THR A 37 19.66 -4.11 35.64
CA THR A 37 20.43 -3.47 36.72
C THR A 37 19.96 -3.81 38.13
N ASP A 38 18.80 -4.47 38.27
CA ASP A 38 18.11 -4.75 39.54
C ASP A 38 18.04 -3.53 40.50
N ASN A 39 18.16 -2.31 39.96
CA ASN A 39 18.16 -1.06 40.74
C ASN A 39 16.80 -0.33 40.61
N PRO A 40 16.24 0.20 41.71
CA PRO A 40 15.01 0.96 41.69
C PRO A 40 15.27 2.40 41.22
N ILE A 41 15.32 2.62 39.90
CA ILE A 41 15.27 3.98 39.36
C ILE A 41 13.80 4.35 39.13
N VAL A 42 13.40 5.46 39.75
CA VAL A 42 12.07 6.05 39.69
C VAL A 42 11.77 6.49 38.26
N SER A 43 10.70 5.98 37.63
CA SER A 43 10.22 6.49 36.35
C SER A 43 9.12 7.54 36.56
N GLU A 44 9.24 8.68 35.89
CA GLU A 44 8.31 9.80 36.00
C GLU A 44 6.93 9.52 35.37
N CYS A 45 5.89 10.10 35.98
CA CYS A 45 4.48 10.02 35.57
C CYS A 45 4.18 10.86 34.33
N ILE A 46 3.29 10.39 33.45
CA ILE A 46 2.85 11.19 32.29
C ILE A 46 1.32 11.10 32.07
N CYS A 47 0.78 12.28 31.76
CA CYS A 47 -0.62 12.73 31.73
C CYS A 47 -1.65 11.85 31.02
N ILE A 48 -2.82 11.77 31.66
CA ILE A 48 -4.10 11.34 31.11
C ILE A 48 -4.76 12.56 30.44
N LEU A 49 -5.20 12.43 29.18
CA LEU A 49 -6.05 13.43 28.53
C LEU A 49 -7.42 12.83 28.19
N PHE A 50 -8.45 13.27 28.92
CA PHE A 50 -9.84 12.83 28.74
C PHE A 50 -10.54 13.59 27.60
N GLN A 51 -11.27 12.88 26.74
CA GLN A 51 -12.30 13.49 25.90
C GLN A 51 -13.35 12.49 25.38
N GLY A 52 -14.55 12.40 25.99
CA GLY A 52 -15.69 11.67 25.42
C GLY A 52 -16.71 11.09 26.42
N ASN A 53 -17.61 10.24 25.93
CA ASN A 53 -18.60 9.50 26.74
C ASN A 53 -17.90 8.55 27.71
N LEU A 54 -18.20 8.68 29.00
CA LEU A 54 -17.45 8.01 30.07
C LEU A 54 -17.52 6.48 29.99
N TRP A 55 -18.70 5.91 29.79
CA TRP A 55 -18.88 4.46 29.82
C TRP A 55 -18.21 3.73 28.65
N GLU A 56 -18.33 4.26 27.45
CA GLU A 56 -17.74 3.65 26.24
C GLU A 56 -16.21 3.74 26.26
N GLN A 57 -15.65 4.81 26.85
CA GLN A 57 -14.20 4.97 26.99
C GLN A 57 -13.60 4.13 28.11
N ILE A 58 -14.31 3.95 29.23
CA ILE A 58 -13.82 3.13 30.35
C ILE A 58 -13.64 1.67 29.95
N PHE A 59 -14.51 1.13 29.09
CA PHE A 59 -14.42 -0.26 28.61
C PHE A 59 -13.47 -0.46 27.43
N GLN A 60 -12.81 0.61 26.95
CA GLN A 60 -11.84 0.48 25.86
C GLN A 60 -10.54 -0.16 26.38
N VAL A 61 -10.04 -1.19 25.67
CA VAL A 61 -8.83 -1.95 26.06
C VAL A 61 -7.62 -1.03 26.30
N SER A 62 -7.46 0.01 25.49
CA SER A 62 -6.40 1.01 25.66
C SER A 62 -6.51 1.77 26.98
N PHE A 63 -7.73 2.12 27.40
CA PHE A 63 -7.96 2.81 28.67
C PHE A 63 -7.71 1.88 29.85
N LEU A 64 -8.16 0.62 29.79
CA LEU A 64 -7.91 -0.38 30.83
C LEU A 64 -6.41 -0.65 31.03
N LEU A 65 -5.65 -0.80 29.94
CA LEU A 65 -4.20 -0.96 30.00
C LEU A 65 -3.50 0.28 30.57
N GLU A 66 -3.98 1.47 30.22
CA GLU A 66 -3.42 2.72 30.74
C GLU A 66 -3.71 2.88 32.24
N MET A 67 -4.92 2.54 32.70
CA MET A 67 -5.28 2.52 34.11
C MET A 67 -4.49 1.49 34.90
N LEU A 68 -4.32 0.27 34.36
CA LEU A 68 -3.55 -0.80 34.99
C LEU A 68 -2.10 -0.41 35.24
N ASN A 69 -1.50 0.37 34.33
CA ASN A 69 -0.10 0.79 34.46
C ASN A 69 0.03 2.08 35.28
N THR A 70 -0.80 3.10 35.06
CA THR A 70 -0.63 4.43 35.65
C THR A 70 -1.15 4.55 37.09
N VAL A 71 -2.25 3.88 37.43
CA VAL A 71 -2.86 4.00 38.76
C VAL A 71 -1.94 3.46 39.87
N PRO A 72 -1.31 2.27 39.73
CA PRO A 72 -0.35 1.80 40.73
C PRO A 72 0.80 2.79 40.94
N PHE A 73 1.32 3.39 39.86
CA PHE A 73 2.39 4.40 39.97
C PHE A 73 1.94 5.62 40.78
N ILE A 74 0.74 6.14 40.53
CA ILE A 74 0.20 7.28 41.29
C ILE A 74 0.11 6.92 42.78
N ILE A 75 -0.34 5.70 43.12
CA ILE A 75 -0.44 5.26 44.52
C ILE A 75 0.94 5.19 45.19
N THR A 76 1.98 4.72 44.48
CA THR A 76 3.36 4.64 45.04
C THR A 76 3.98 5.99 45.39
N ILE A 77 3.47 7.10 44.83
CA ILE A 77 3.92 8.46 45.18
C ILE A 77 3.45 8.81 46.60
N PHE A 78 2.18 8.51 46.91
CA PHE A 78 1.57 8.81 48.20
C PHE A 78 1.98 7.82 49.30
N TRP A 79 2.32 6.57 48.92
CA TRP A 79 2.63 5.49 49.86
C TRP A 79 4.06 4.96 49.64
N PRO A 80 5.05 5.43 50.44
CA PRO A 80 6.44 5.00 50.35
C PRO A 80 6.69 3.48 50.39
N PRO A 81 6.00 2.65 51.21
CA PRO A 81 6.29 1.21 51.26
C PRO A 81 5.90 0.48 49.97
N LEU A 82 5.00 1.05 49.16
CA LEU A 82 4.54 0.44 47.92
C LEU A 82 5.47 0.67 46.72
N ARG A 83 6.56 1.43 46.87
CA ARG A 83 7.53 1.69 45.78
C ARG A 83 8.21 0.43 45.26
N ASN A 84 8.30 -0.62 46.08
CA ASN A 84 8.89 -1.92 45.70
C ASN A 84 7.88 -2.86 45.04
N LEU A 85 6.60 -2.48 44.96
CA LEU A 85 5.56 -3.28 44.32
C LEU A 85 5.84 -3.43 42.82
N PHE A 86 5.59 -4.62 42.29
CA PHE A 86 5.70 -4.85 40.86
C PHE A 86 4.53 -4.20 40.11
N ILE A 87 4.86 -3.46 39.05
CA ILE A 87 3.90 -2.85 38.13
C ILE A 87 4.20 -3.39 36.73
N PRO A 88 3.23 -3.92 35.98
CA PRO A 88 3.45 -4.55 34.67
C PRO A 88 3.62 -3.51 33.54
N VAL A 89 4.59 -2.61 33.68
CA VAL A 89 4.87 -1.49 32.75
C VAL A 89 5.14 -1.97 31.33
N PHE A 90 5.63 -3.20 31.16
CA PHE A 90 5.90 -3.81 29.86
C PHE A 90 4.64 -3.85 28.95
N LEU A 91 3.42 -3.79 29.52
CA LEU A 91 2.17 -3.69 28.77
C LEU A 91 2.02 -2.35 28.00
N ASN A 92 2.82 -1.33 28.33
CA ASN A 92 2.86 -0.07 27.57
C ASN A 92 3.27 -0.25 26.10
N CYS A 93 3.87 -1.39 25.72
CA CYS A 93 4.17 -1.68 24.32
C CYS A 93 2.89 -1.74 23.46
N TRP A 94 1.78 -2.27 23.98
CA TRP A 94 0.50 -2.30 23.29
C TRP A 94 -0.10 -0.90 23.14
N LEU A 95 0.07 -0.03 24.15
CA LEU A 95 -0.32 1.38 24.04
C LEU A 95 0.52 2.11 22.99
N ALA A 96 1.82 1.83 22.91
CA ALA A 96 2.69 2.37 21.87
C ALA A 96 2.25 1.90 20.48
N LYS A 97 1.87 0.62 20.34
CA LYS A 97 1.31 0.07 19.10
C LYS A 97 0.02 0.79 18.69
N CYS A 98 -0.94 0.95 19.60
CA CYS A 98 -2.19 1.67 19.33
C CYS A 98 -1.93 3.15 18.95
N ALA A 99 -0.97 3.81 19.61
CA ALA A 99 -0.57 5.17 19.27
C ALA A 99 0.02 5.24 17.84
N LEU A 100 0.84 4.26 17.45
CA LEU A 100 1.43 4.15 16.12
C LEU A 100 0.38 3.91 15.03
N GLU A 101 -0.58 3.01 15.25
CA GLU A 101 -1.73 2.80 14.35
C GLU A 101 -2.53 4.09 14.14
N SER A 102 -2.82 4.81 15.23
CA SER A 102 -3.54 6.07 15.14
C SER A 102 -2.77 7.13 14.34
N MET A 103 -1.45 7.19 14.52
CA MET A 103 -0.56 8.11 13.81
C MET A 103 -0.52 7.79 12.31
N ILE A 104 -0.43 6.50 11.98
CA ILE A 104 -0.46 6.00 10.60
C ILE A 104 -1.77 6.37 9.91
N ASN A 105 -2.91 6.19 10.59
CA ASN A 105 -4.22 6.49 10.02
C ASN A 105 -4.41 7.98 9.73
N ASP A 106 -3.92 8.86 10.61
CA ASP A 106 -3.91 10.30 10.38
C ASP A 106 -3.01 10.66 9.18
N LEU A 107 -1.85 10.00 9.07
CA LEU A 107 -0.90 10.22 7.99
C LEU A 107 -1.49 9.75 6.65
N HIS A 108 -2.20 8.63 6.64
CA HIS A 108 -2.93 8.14 5.47
C HIS A 108 -4.08 9.07 5.07
N ARG A 109 -4.84 9.60 6.05
CA ARG A 109 -5.90 10.59 5.78
C ARG A 109 -5.34 11.88 5.18
N ALA A 110 -4.16 12.31 5.61
CA ALA A 110 -3.55 13.54 5.15
C ALA A 110 -2.78 13.40 3.83
N ILE A 111 -2.14 12.24 3.65
CA ILE A 111 -1.30 11.95 2.51
C ILE A 111 -2.04 10.87 1.74
N GLN A 112 -2.79 11.28 0.71
CA GLN A 112 -3.50 10.44 -0.25
C GLN A 112 -2.56 9.58 -1.11
N ARG A 113 -1.37 9.21 -0.59
CA ARG A 113 -0.42 8.30 -1.21
C ARG A 113 -0.84 6.88 -0.92
N THR A 114 -1.38 6.24 -1.94
CA THR A 114 -1.62 4.79 -2.05
C THR A 114 -0.40 3.94 -1.66
N HIS A 115 0.82 4.44 -1.89
CA HIS A 115 2.08 3.74 -1.53
C HIS A 115 2.26 3.48 -0.03
N SER A 116 1.58 4.24 0.83
CA SER A 116 1.72 4.11 2.27
C SER A 116 0.99 2.89 2.84
N ALA A 117 -0.12 2.45 2.26
CA ALA A 117 -1.00 1.45 2.89
C ALA A 117 -0.29 0.09 3.16
N MET A 118 0.44 -0.44 2.17
CA MET A 118 1.24 -1.66 2.34
C MET A 118 2.31 -1.52 3.41
N PHE A 119 3.09 -0.44 3.33
CA PHE A 119 4.18 -0.20 4.26
C PHE A 119 3.65 -0.04 5.68
N ASN A 120 2.51 0.65 5.82
CA ASN A 120 1.80 0.84 7.06
C ASN A 120 1.34 -0.49 7.67
N GLN A 121 0.75 -1.39 6.87
CA GLN A 121 0.37 -2.72 7.37
C GLN A 121 1.57 -3.59 7.75
N VAL A 122 2.63 -3.61 6.94
CA VAL A 122 3.88 -4.31 7.28
C VAL A 122 4.44 -3.79 8.60
N LEU A 123 4.44 -2.46 8.79
CA LEU A 123 4.90 -1.84 10.02
C LEU A 123 4.03 -2.26 11.23
N ILE A 124 2.71 -2.28 11.07
CA ILE A 124 1.77 -2.73 12.12
C ILE A 124 2.03 -4.20 12.47
N LEU A 125 2.20 -5.08 11.48
CA LEU A 125 2.52 -6.50 11.68
C LEU A 125 3.83 -6.66 12.48
N ILE A 126 4.90 -5.99 12.05
CA ILE A 126 6.19 -6.03 12.76
C ILE A 126 6.01 -5.53 14.20
N CYS A 127 5.28 -4.43 14.41
CA CYS A 127 4.98 -3.92 15.75
C CYS A 127 4.17 -4.92 16.59
N THR A 128 3.17 -5.61 16.03
CA THR A 128 2.42 -6.64 16.78
C THR A 128 3.31 -7.79 17.23
N LEU A 129 4.16 -8.30 16.33
CA LEU A 129 5.07 -9.40 16.62
C LEU A 129 6.06 -9.01 17.71
N LEU A 130 6.65 -7.81 17.62
CA LEU A 130 7.55 -7.28 18.64
C LEU A 130 6.86 -7.10 19.99
N CYS A 131 5.63 -6.57 20.03
CA CYS A 131 4.87 -6.41 21.28
C CYS A 131 4.52 -7.77 21.91
N LEU A 132 4.16 -8.76 21.10
CA LEU A 132 3.82 -10.11 21.57
C LEU A 132 5.06 -10.82 22.15
N VAL A 133 6.20 -10.75 21.45
CA VAL A 133 7.50 -11.27 21.94
C VAL A 133 7.94 -10.56 23.21
N PHE A 134 7.83 -9.23 23.26
CA PHE A 134 8.24 -8.44 24.41
C PHE A 134 7.39 -8.74 25.65
N THR A 135 6.06 -8.79 25.51
CA THR A 135 5.16 -9.12 26.62
C THR A 135 5.32 -10.55 27.12
N GLY A 136 5.52 -11.51 26.22
CA GLY A 136 5.85 -12.89 26.59
C GLY A 136 7.15 -12.97 27.38
N ALA A 137 8.22 -12.33 26.87
CA ALA A 137 9.54 -12.40 27.50
C ALA A 137 9.56 -11.74 28.88
N CYS A 138 8.98 -10.54 29.03
CA CYS A 138 8.87 -9.86 30.31
C CYS A 138 7.97 -10.62 31.30
N GLY A 139 6.84 -11.16 30.83
CA GLY A 139 5.92 -11.92 31.67
C GLY A 139 6.54 -13.21 32.23
N ILE A 140 7.19 -14.00 31.36
CA ILE A 140 7.84 -15.25 31.76
C ILE A 140 9.05 -14.97 32.66
N GLN A 141 9.89 -13.99 32.29
CA GLN A 141 11.03 -13.61 33.11
C GLN A 141 10.61 -13.16 34.51
N HIS A 142 9.51 -12.42 34.62
CA HIS A 142 8.99 -11.99 35.92
C HIS A 142 8.46 -13.17 36.75
N LEU A 143 7.66 -14.05 36.16
CA LEU A 143 7.08 -15.19 36.87
C LEU A 143 8.13 -16.21 37.30
N GLU A 144 9.12 -16.50 36.44
CA GLU A 144 10.20 -17.45 36.73
C GLU A 144 11.19 -16.95 37.80
N ARG A 145 11.15 -15.67 38.19
CA ARG A 145 11.89 -15.19 39.38
C ARG A 145 11.45 -15.87 40.68
N ALA A 146 10.22 -16.38 40.74
CA ALA A 146 9.73 -17.14 41.90
C ALA A 146 10.25 -18.59 41.95
N GLY A 147 10.89 -19.05 40.87
CA GLY A 147 11.37 -20.42 40.71
C GLY A 147 12.79 -20.60 41.22
N LYS A 148 13.28 -21.85 41.15
CA LYS A 148 14.67 -22.19 41.52
C LYS A 148 15.71 -21.72 40.49
N LYS A 149 15.29 -21.45 39.26
CA LYS A 149 16.15 -20.98 38.15
C LYS A 149 15.64 -19.62 37.68
N SER A 150 16.41 -18.56 37.94
CA SER A 150 16.13 -17.26 37.36
C SER A 150 16.51 -17.26 35.88
N LEU A 151 15.54 -16.98 35.01
CA LEU A 151 15.80 -16.81 33.58
C LEU A 151 16.34 -15.41 33.31
N SER A 152 17.41 -15.33 32.51
CA SER A 152 17.85 -14.05 31.95
C SER A 152 16.82 -13.54 30.95
N LEU A 153 16.77 -12.22 30.73
CA LEU A 153 15.87 -11.62 29.74
C LEU A 153 16.11 -12.19 28.33
N PHE A 154 17.37 -12.47 27.99
CA PHE A 154 17.74 -13.05 26.70
C PHE A 154 17.21 -14.48 26.54
N ASN A 155 17.30 -15.32 27.58
CA ASN A 155 16.76 -16.69 27.54
C ASN A 155 15.23 -16.68 27.46
N ALA A 156 14.57 -15.70 28.09
CA ALA A 156 13.13 -15.52 27.98
C ALA A 156 12.69 -15.05 26.58
N LEU A 157 13.46 -14.16 25.94
CA LEU A 157 13.26 -13.76 24.54
C LEU A 157 13.44 -14.93 23.59
N TYR A 158 14.52 -15.70 23.76
CA TYR A 158 14.78 -16.93 23.00
C TYR A 158 13.61 -17.91 23.12
N PHE A 159 13.16 -18.19 24.35
CA PHE A 159 12.00 -19.05 24.60
C PHE A 159 10.74 -18.56 23.86
N CYS A 160 10.43 -17.26 23.93
CA CYS A 160 9.25 -16.71 23.27
C CYS A 160 9.32 -16.85 21.75
N ILE A 161 10.48 -16.54 21.13
CA ILE A 161 10.66 -16.66 19.69
C ILE A 161 10.53 -18.12 19.23
N VAL A 162 11.15 -19.07 19.95
CA VAL A 162 11.07 -20.51 19.67
C VAL A 162 9.65 -21.07 19.84
N THR A 163 8.90 -20.53 20.81
CA THR A 163 7.52 -20.95 21.09
C THR A 163 6.57 -20.41 20.02
N PHE A 164 6.68 -19.12 19.65
CA PHE A 164 5.82 -18.53 18.63
C PHE A 164 6.13 -19.01 17.21
N SER A 165 7.37 -19.43 16.95
CA SER A 165 7.73 -20.11 15.69
C SER A 165 7.27 -21.57 15.64
N THR A 166 6.63 -22.08 16.70
CA THR A 166 6.17 -23.48 16.84
C THR A 166 7.28 -24.53 16.79
N VAL A 167 8.55 -24.13 16.99
CA VAL A 167 9.70 -25.04 16.94
C VAL A 167 9.81 -25.86 18.22
N GLY A 168 9.75 -25.21 19.39
CA GLY A 168 9.67 -25.88 20.68
C GLY A 168 10.85 -26.81 21.02
N PHE A 169 12.10 -26.30 21.00
CA PHE A 169 13.29 -27.10 21.33
C PHE A 169 13.27 -27.76 22.73
N GLY A 170 12.56 -27.17 23.69
CA GLY A 170 12.40 -27.73 25.04
C GLY A 170 13.63 -27.58 25.94
N ASP A 171 14.61 -26.78 25.55
CA ASP A 171 15.82 -26.46 26.30
C ASP A 171 15.57 -25.44 27.43
N VAL A 172 14.68 -24.47 27.18
CA VAL A 172 14.12 -23.55 28.18
C VAL A 172 12.64 -23.88 28.35
N THR A 173 12.19 -24.11 29.58
CA THR A 173 10.78 -24.46 29.87
C THR A 173 10.31 -23.84 31.19
N PRO A 174 9.06 -23.35 31.26
CA PRO A 174 8.50 -22.84 32.52
C PRO A 174 8.31 -23.97 33.53
N GLN A 175 8.75 -23.76 34.78
CA GLN A 175 8.67 -24.78 35.84
C GLN A 175 7.57 -24.50 36.86
N ILE A 176 7.03 -23.27 36.88
CA ILE A 176 6.09 -22.82 37.90
C ILE A 176 4.67 -22.79 37.32
N TRP A 177 3.67 -23.07 38.16
CA TRP A 177 2.26 -23.06 37.76
C TRP A 177 1.80 -21.75 37.04
N PRO A 178 2.08 -20.53 37.55
CA PRO A 178 1.65 -19.30 36.87
C PRO A 178 2.38 -19.06 35.55
N SER A 179 3.66 -19.44 35.42
CA SER A 179 4.41 -19.29 34.16
C SER A 179 3.91 -20.27 33.11
N GLN A 180 3.56 -21.50 33.49
CA GLN A 180 2.91 -22.47 32.60
C GLN A 180 1.57 -21.96 32.07
N LEU A 181 0.71 -21.43 32.94
CA LEU A 181 -0.57 -20.84 32.53
C LEU A 181 -0.37 -19.66 31.57
N LEU A 182 0.59 -18.77 31.85
CA LEU A 182 0.91 -17.64 30.98
C LEU A 182 1.32 -18.12 29.58
N VAL A 183 2.18 -19.15 29.48
CA VAL A 183 2.62 -19.70 28.20
C VAL A 183 1.45 -20.27 27.39
N VAL A 184 0.54 -21.02 28.03
CA VAL A 184 -0.67 -21.54 27.36
C VAL A 184 -1.51 -20.40 26.79
N VAL A 185 -1.77 -19.35 27.59
CA VAL A 185 -2.53 -18.17 27.15
C VAL A 185 -1.83 -17.47 25.98
N MET A 186 -0.50 -17.27 26.07
CA MET A 186 0.28 -16.60 25.03
C MET A 186 0.31 -17.39 23.72
N ILE A 187 0.37 -18.72 23.77
CA ILE A 187 0.28 -19.58 22.58
C ILE A 187 -1.09 -19.44 21.92
N CYS A 188 -2.18 -19.50 22.69
CA CYS A 188 -3.54 -19.31 22.15
C CYS A 188 -3.69 -17.94 21.48
N VAL A 189 -3.19 -16.87 22.10
CA VAL A 189 -3.22 -15.52 21.52
C VAL A 189 -2.38 -15.46 20.24
N ALA A 190 -1.17 -16.02 20.23
CA ALA A 190 -0.29 -16.00 19.07
C ALA A 190 -0.88 -16.77 17.87
N LEU A 191 -1.46 -17.95 18.12
CA LEU A 191 -2.08 -18.79 17.08
C LEU A 191 -3.34 -18.17 16.46
N VAL A 192 -4.04 -17.29 17.17
CA VAL A 192 -5.19 -16.56 16.60
C VAL A 192 -4.73 -15.29 15.89
N VAL A 193 -3.86 -14.50 16.51
CA VAL A 193 -3.49 -13.17 16.01
C VAL A 193 -2.54 -13.25 14.81
N LEU A 194 -1.50 -14.09 14.86
CA LEU A 194 -0.46 -14.10 13.82
C LEU A 194 -1.02 -14.52 12.45
N PRO A 195 -1.80 -15.61 12.30
CA PRO A 195 -2.30 -16.02 10.99
C PRO A 195 -3.21 -14.97 10.35
N LEU A 196 -4.12 -14.36 11.13
CA LEU A 196 -5.01 -13.31 10.62
C LEU A 196 -4.22 -12.11 10.08
N GLN A 197 -3.16 -11.71 10.78
CA GLN A 197 -2.32 -10.59 10.34
C GLN A 197 -1.47 -10.95 9.11
N PHE A 198 -1.02 -12.20 8.98
CA PHE A 198 -0.32 -12.66 7.77
C PHE A 198 -1.26 -12.73 6.56
N GLU A 199 -2.49 -13.20 6.72
CA GLU A 199 -3.49 -13.25 5.66
C GLU A 199 -3.79 -11.85 5.11
N GLU A 200 -4.01 -10.87 6.00
CA GLU A 200 -4.27 -9.48 5.61
C GLU A 200 -3.08 -8.88 4.83
N LEU A 201 -1.85 -9.15 5.29
CA LEU A 201 -0.64 -8.71 4.59
C LEU A 201 -0.51 -9.34 3.20
N ILE A 202 -0.74 -10.66 3.10
CA ILE A 202 -0.67 -11.40 1.83
C ILE A 202 -1.75 -10.88 0.88
N TYR A 203 -2.97 -10.65 1.37
CA TYR A 203 -4.07 -10.09 0.61
C TYR A 203 -3.70 -8.73 0.01
N LEU A 204 -3.24 -7.77 0.83
CA LEU A 204 -2.87 -6.46 0.28
C LEU A 204 -1.65 -6.55 -0.65
N TRP A 205 -0.69 -7.44 -0.38
CA TRP A 205 0.47 -7.63 -1.24
C TRP A 205 0.05 -8.14 -2.63
N MET A 206 -0.87 -9.10 -2.68
CA MET A 206 -1.47 -9.57 -3.92
C MET A 206 -2.27 -8.48 -4.63
N GLU A 207 -3.07 -7.71 -3.91
CA GLU A 207 -3.85 -6.58 -4.48
C GLU A 207 -2.93 -5.51 -5.09
N ARG A 208 -1.78 -5.24 -4.46
CA ARG A 208 -0.76 -4.36 -5.03
C ARG A 208 -0.12 -4.94 -6.30
N GLN A 209 0.12 -6.25 -6.35
CA GLN A 209 0.64 -6.87 -7.56
C GLN A 209 -0.36 -6.78 -8.71
N LYS A 210 -1.66 -6.96 -8.44
CA LYS A 210 -2.72 -6.84 -9.44
C LYS A 210 -2.88 -5.42 -9.96
N SER A 211 -2.80 -4.41 -9.07
CA SER A 211 -3.00 -3.00 -9.42
C SER A 211 -1.86 -2.36 -10.21
N GLY A 212 -0.77 -3.10 -10.46
CA GLY A 212 0.42 -2.58 -11.11
C GLY A 212 1.18 -1.61 -10.20
N GLY A 213 2.50 -1.53 -10.36
CA GLY A 213 3.34 -0.69 -9.54
C GLY A 213 3.19 0.81 -9.81
N ASN A 214 4.30 1.53 -9.70
CA ASN A 214 4.44 2.86 -10.27
C ASN A 214 5.54 2.81 -11.33
N TYR A 215 5.38 3.58 -12.39
CA TYR A 215 6.50 3.90 -13.24
C TYR A 215 7.47 4.80 -12.46
N SER A 216 8.72 4.35 -12.34
CA SER A 216 9.66 4.99 -11.43
C SER A 216 10.11 6.34 -11.99
N ARG A 217 10.27 7.34 -11.10
CA ARG A 217 10.66 8.69 -11.53
C ARG A 217 12.05 8.70 -12.16
N HIS A 218 12.98 7.90 -11.63
CA HIS A 218 14.32 7.80 -12.19
C HIS A 218 14.26 7.29 -13.62
N ARG A 219 13.45 6.24 -13.86
CA ARG A 219 13.27 5.67 -15.19
C ARG A 219 12.67 6.66 -16.19
N ALA A 220 11.63 7.39 -15.78
CA ALA A 220 10.98 8.40 -16.62
C ALA A 220 11.92 9.53 -17.06
N GLN A 221 12.97 9.81 -16.29
CA GLN A 221 13.94 10.86 -16.61
C GLN A 221 15.10 10.36 -17.48
N THR A 222 15.43 9.07 -17.40
CA THR A 222 16.57 8.48 -18.12
C THR A 222 16.18 7.80 -19.42
N GLU A 223 14.98 7.20 -19.44
CA GLU A 223 14.47 6.38 -20.54
C GLU A 223 13.21 6.99 -21.12
N ARG A 224 13.01 6.79 -22.41
CA ARG A 224 11.84 7.32 -23.12
C ARG A 224 10.66 6.38 -22.93
N HIS A 225 9.50 6.93 -22.60
CA HIS A 225 8.27 6.15 -22.49
C HIS A 225 7.10 6.83 -23.16
N VAL A 226 6.15 5.98 -23.53
CA VAL A 226 4.86 6.34 -24.10
C VAL A 226 3.76 5.71 -23.27
N VAL A 227 2.64 6.40 -23.11
CA VAL A 227 1.51 5.90 -22.34
C VAL A 227 0.35 5.50 -23.26
N LEU A 228 -0.19 4.31 -23.04
CA LEU A 228 -1.35 3.76 -23.74
C LEU A 228 -2.55 3.72 -22.79
N CYS A 229 -3.52 4.61 -23.00
CA CYS A 229 -4.75 4.72 -22.25
C CYS A 229 -5.90 3.97 -22.95
N VAL A 230 -6.48 2.98 -22.28
CA VAL A 230 -7.53 2.12 -22.86
C VAL A 230 -8.58 1.73 -21.83
N SER A 231 -9.84 1.54 -22.26
CA SER A 231 -10.93 1.08 -21.36
C SER A 231 -10.78 -0.39 -20.97
N THR A 232 -10.57 -1.25 -21.96
CA THR A 232 -10.39 -2.70 -21.80
C THR A 232 -9.28 -3.17 -22.72
N LEU A 233 -8.33 -3.95 -22.21
CA LEU A 233 -7.20 -4.43 -22.98
C LEU A 233 -7.45 -5.86 -23.46
N LYS A 234 -7.63 -6.04 -24.77
CA LYS A 234 -7.70 -7.36 -25.42
C LYS A 234 -6.35 -7.73 -26.02
N ILE A 235 -6.14 -9.03 -26.23
CA ILE A 235 -4.92 -9.57 -26.86
C ILE A 235 -4.72 -8.96 -28.25
N ASP A 236 -5.76 -8.96 -29.09
CA ASP A 236 -5.68 -8.48 -30.47
C ASP A 236 -5.18 -7.04 -30.51
N LEU A 237 -5.80 -6.15 -29.73
CA LEU A 237 -5.42 -4.74 -29.64
C LEU A 237 -3.98 -4.56 -29.13
N LEU A 238 -3.60 -5.32 -28.10
CA LEU A 238 -2.26 -5.22 -27.52
C LEU A 238 -1.20 -5.68 -28.50
N MET A 239 -1.40 -6.84 -29.15
CA MET A 239 -0.41 -7.42 -30.06
C MET A 239 -0.28 -6.59 -31.33
N ASP A 240 -1.39 -6.12 -31.90
CA ASP A 240 -1.36 -5.22 -33.06
C ASP A 240 -0.59 -3.94 -32.72
N PHE A 241 -0.88 -3.33 -31.56
CA PHE A 241 -0.19 -2.12 -31.13
C PHE A 241 1.31 -2.36 -30.87
N LEU A 242 1.68 -3.40 -30.12
CA LEU A 242 3.08 -3.67 -29.76
C LEU A 242 3.91 -4.07 -30.98
N ASN A 243 3.37 -4.89 -31.88
CA ASN A 243 4.08 -5.31 -33.09
C ASN A 243 4.33 -4.12 -34.00
N GLU A 244 3.31 -3.28 -34.22
CA GLU A 244 3.45 -2.06 -35.04
C GLU A 244 4.41 -1.06 -34.38
N PHE A 245 4.25 -0.81 -33.08
CA PHE A 245 5.07 0.15 -32.35
C PHE A 245 6.54 -0.24 -32.33
N TYR A 246 6.88 -1.52 -32.13
CA TYR A 246 8.27 -1.99 -32.05
C TYR A 246 8.88 -2.43 -33.40
N ALA A 247 8.14 -2.37 -34.51
CA ALA A 247 8.66 -2.70 -35.84
C ALA A 247 9.75 -1.72 -36.31
N HIS A 248 9.65 -0.46 -35.91
CA HIS A 248 10.61 0.60 -36.23
C HIS A 248 11.86 0.53 -35.34
N PRO A 249 13.07 0.76 -35.89
CA PRO A 249 14.30 0.70 -35.11
C PRO A 249 14.39 1.81 -34.05
N HIS A 250 13.86 2.99 -34.33
CA HIS A 250 13.89 4.13 -33.41
C HIS A 250 13.02 3.93 -32.16
N THR A 251 12.00 3.09 -32.23
CA THR A 251 11.04 2.85 -31.15
C THR A 251 11.41 1.63 -30.30
N GLN A 252 12.49 0.91 -30.62
CA GLN A 252 12.90 -0.30 -29.89
C GLN A 252 13.31 -0.05 -28.44
N ASP A 253 13.84 1.14 -28.15
CA ASP A 253 14.32 1.55 -26.82
C ASP A 253 13.21 2.20 -25.96
N TYR A 254 11.99 2.30 -26.48
CA TYR A 254 10.88 2.92 -25.79
C TYR A 254 10.19 1.95 -24.83
N TYR A 255 9.78 2.47 -23.68
CA TYR A 255 8.88 1.79 -22.76
C TYR A 255 7.42 2.11 -23.08
N VAL A 256 6.57 1.09 -23.10
CA VAL A 256 5.12 1.25 -23.26
C VAL A 256 4.45 1.05 -21.91
N VAL A 257 3.92 2.13 -21.35
CA VAL A 257 3.17 2.12 -20.09
C VAL A 257 1.68 2.05 -20.39
N ILE A 258 1.02 0.96 -20.03
CA ILE A 258 -0.42 0.78 -20.25
C ILE A 258 -1.18 1.28 -19.03
N LEU A 259 -2.16 2.15 -19.25
CA LEU A 259 -3.08 2.64 -18.22
C LEU A 259 -4.50 2.17 -18.54
N CYS A 260 -5.01 1.23 -17.74
CA CYS A 260 -6.32 0.63 -17.96
C CYS A 260 -7.06 0.43 -16.62
N PRO A 261 -8.36 0.78 -16.51
CA PRO A 261 -9.09 0.67 -15.24
C PRO A 261 -9.40 -0.78 -14.84
N CYS A 262 -9.46 -1.69 -15.81
CA CYS A 262 -9.75 -3.11 -15.58
C CYS A 262 -8.52 -3.86 -15.04
N GLU A 263 -8.74 -5.00 -14.39
CA GLU A 263 -7.64 -5.91 -14.05
C GLU A 263 -7.06 -6.56 -15.32
N VAL A 264 -5.83 -7.04 -15.24
CA VAL A 264 -5.17 -7.72 -16.37
C VAL A 264 -5.83 -9.07 -16.61
N ASP A 265 -6.35 -9.27 -17.82
CA ASP A 265 -6.84 -10.58 -18.26
C ASP A 265 -5.74 -11.64 -18.21
N VAL A 266 -6.10 -12.88 -17.87
CA VAL A 266 -5.14 -14.00 -17.73
C VAL A 266 -4.28 -14.20 -18.98
N GLN A 267 -4.86 -14.00 -20.16
CA GLN A 267 -4.14 -14.15 -21.43
C GLN A 267 -3.14 -13.02 -21.67
N VAL A 268 -3.56 -11.77 -21.41
CA VAL A 268 -2.67 -10.60 -21.48
C VAL A 268 -1.51 -10.76 -20.49
N ARG A 269 -1.78 -11.28 -19.29
CA ARG A 269 -0.73 -11.50 -18.29
C ARG A 269 0.35 -12.46 -18.78
N ARG A 270 -0.01 -13.52 -19.51
CA ARG A 270 0.96 -14.46 -20.10
C ARG A 270 1.83 -13.78 -21.15
N ILE A 271 1.23 -12.92 -21.97
CA ILE A 271 1.94 -12.13 -22.98
C ILE A 271 2.95 -11.22 -22.29
N LEU A 272 2.53 -10.41 -21.32
CA LEU A 272 3.42 -9.49 -20.60
C LEU A 272 4.57 -10.18 -19.84
N GLN A 273 4.48 -11.50 -19.58
CA GLN A 273 5.55 -12.29 -18.96
C GLN A 273 6.63 -12.74 -19.94
N ILE A 274 6.41 -12.66 -21.25
CA ILE A 274 7.40 -13.05 -22.26
C ILE A 274 8.61 -12.09 -22.19
N PRO A 275 9.86 -12.59 -22.22
CA PRO A 275 11.06 -11.77 -22.04
C PRO A 275 11.17 -10.54 -22.94
N LEU A 276 10.67 -10.64 -24.18
CA LEU A 276 10.61 -9.53 -25.13
C LEU A 276 9.79 -8.33 -24.62
N TRP A 277 8.65 -8.61 -23.98
CA TRP A 277 7.71 -7.59 -23.51
C TRP A 277 7.86 -7.28 -22.02
N SER A 278 8.28 -8.23 -21.20
CA SER A 278 8.38 -8.05 -19.74
C SER A 278 9.33 -6.93 -19.32
N GLN A 279 10.33 -6.63 -20.15
CA GLN A 279 11.27 -5.54 -19.92
C GLN A 279 10.74 -4.19 -20.42
N ARG A 280 9.88 -4.18 -21.44
CA ARG A 280 9.51 -2.97 -22.20
C ARG A 280 8.09 -2.48 -21.93
N VAL A 281 7.18 -3.39 -21.58
CA VAL A 281 5.75 -3.11 -21.40
C VAL A 281 5.40 -3.18 -19.92
N ILE A 282 4.82 -2.11 -19.40
CA ILE A 282 4.47 -1.99 -17.99
C ILE A 282 2.98 -1.70 -17.88
N TYR A 283 2.25 -2.65 -17.31
CA TYR A 283 0.83 -2.47 -17.04
C TYR A 283 0.58 -1.80 -15.70
N LEU A 284 -0.19 -0.71 -15.72
CA LEU A 284 -0.66 0.01 -14.54
C LEU A 284 -2.19 0.00 -14.53
N GLN A 285 -2.78 -0.59 -13.48
CA GLN A 285 -4.22 -0.52 -13.29
C GLN A 285 -4.58 0.90 -12.81
N GLY A 286 -5.40 1.61 -13.59
CA GLY A 286 -5.75 3.00 -13.31
C GLY A 286 -6.55 3.64 -14.44
N SER A 287 -7.20 4.77 -14.16
CA SER A 287 -7.95 5.53 -15.17
C SER A 287 -7.25 6.84 -15.50
N ALA A 288 -7.19 7.18 -16.79
CA ALA A 288 -6.65 8.46 -17.24
C ALA A 288 -7.44 9.69 -16.74
N LEU A 289 -8.65 9.48 -16.19
CA LEU A 289 -9.45 10.55 -15.58
C LEU A 289 -8.95 10.96 -14.18
N LYS A 290 -8.12 10.13 -13.54
CA LYS A 290 -7.61 10.39 -12.19
C LYS A 290 -6.17 10.89 -12.27
N ASN A 291 -5.93 12.12 -11.79
CA ASN A 291 -4.58 12.71 -11.75
C ASN A 291 -3.55 11.83 -11.00
N GLN A 292 -3.99 11.06 -9.99
CA GLN A 292 -3.10 10.14 -9.27
C GLN A 292 -2.55 9.03 -10.18
N ASP A 293 -3.37 8.50 -11.08
CA ASP A 293 -2.98 7.44 -12.01
C ASP A 293 -2.07 8.00 -13.12
N LEU A 294 -2.33 9.24 -13.58
CA LEU A 294 -1.42 9.96 -14.49
C LEU A 294 -0.05 10.22 -13.86
N LEU A 295 0.00 10.58 -12.56
CA LEU A 295 1.24 10.71 -11.80
C LEU A 295 2.00 9.38 -11.61
N ARG A 296 1.28 8.24 -11.58
CA ARG A 296 1.87 6.90 -11.53
C ARG A 296 2.47 6.49 -12.87
N ALA A 297 1.86 6.92 -13.97
CA ALA A 297 2.35 6.70 -15.34
C ALA A 297 3.42 7.70 -15.78
N LYS A 298 3.63 8.80 -15.03
CA LYS A 298 4.56 9.89 -15.38
C LYS A 298 4.22 10.49 -16.74
N MET A 299 2.95 10.88 -16.90
CA MET A 299 2.44 11.45 -18.14
C MET A 299 3.07 12.81 -18.49
N ASP A 300 3.55 13.53 -17.49
CA ASP A 300 4.31 14.78 -17.63
C ASP A 300 5.64 14.59 -18.37
N ASP A 301 6.34 13.49 -18.09
CA ASP A 301 7.62 13.13 -18.74
C ASP A 301 7.44 12.25 -20.00
N ALA A 302 6.19 11.89 -20.36
CA ALA A 302 5.91 10.97 -21.47
C ALA A 302 6.06 11.66 -22.84
N GLU A 303 6.69 10.99 -23.81
CA GLU A 303 6.88 11.53 -25.16
C GLU A 303 5.62 11.48 -26.02
N ALA A 304 4.68 10.59 -25.70
CA ALA A 304 3.37 10.53 -26.35
C ALA A 304 2.32 9.87 -25.44
N CYS A 305 1.06 10.20 -25.69
CA CYS A 305 -0.08 9.53 -25.08
C CYS A 305 -1.06 9.04 -26.17
N PHE A 306 -1.28 7.73 -26.21
CA PHE A 306 -2.28 7.09 -27.07
C PHE A 306 -3.57 6.86 -26.29
N ILE A 307 -4.71 7.33 -26.80
CA ILE A 307 -6.04 7.06 -26.23
C ILE A 307 -6.84 6.26 -27.25
N LEU A 308 -7.15 5.01 -26.91
CA LEU A 308 -7.90 4.11 -27.78
C LEU A 308 -9.34 3.92 -27.27
N SER A 309 -10.31 4.03 -28.19
CA SER A 309 -11.72 3.77 -27.90
C SER A 309 -12.03 2.28 -27.88
N SER A 310 -12.96 1.87 -27.02
CA SER A 310 -13.40 0.49 -26.90
C SER A 310 -14.34 0.13 -28.05
N ARG A 311 -13.93 -0.78 -28.95
CA ARG A 311 -14.76 -1.18 -30.10
C ARG A 311 -15.96 -2.06 -29.74
N ASN A 312 -15.89 -2.75 -28.60
CA ASN A 312 -16.80 -3.85 -28.23
C ASN A 312 -17.80 -3.47 -27.14
N GLU A 313 -17.98 -2.18 -26.88
CA GLU A 313 -18.94 -1.67 -25.91
C GLU A 313 -20.34 -1.60 -26.54
N ALA A 314 -21.38 -1.89 -25.74
CA ALA A 314 -22.75 -1.93 -26.25
C ALA A 314 -23.22 -0.56 -26.79
N ASP A 315 -22.73 0.53 -26.18
CA ASP A 315 -22.98 1.89 -26.63
C ASP A 315 -21.68 2.54 -27.13
N ARG A 316 -21.59 2.69 -28.46
CA ARG A 316 -20.46 3.36 -29.14
C ARG A 316 -20.41 4.86 -28.82
N MET A 317 -21.54 5.52 -28.54
CA MET A 317 -21.53 6.93 -28.14
C MET A 317 -20.90 7.07 -26.76
N ALA A 318 -21.31 6.26 -25.78
CA ALA A 318 -20.75 6.31 -24.44
C ALA A 318 -19.23 6.07 -24.44
N ALA A 319 -18.75 5.12 -25.25
CA ALA A 319 -17.32 4.87 -25.42
C ALA A 319 -16.57 6.12 -25.92
N ASP A 320 -17.08 6.79 -26.94
CA ASP A 320 -16.49 8.02 -27.47
C ASP A 320 -16.51 9.17 -26.44
N HIS A 321 -17.63 9.37 -25.72
CA HIS A 321 -17.68 10.36 -24.64
C HIS A 321 -16.61 10.10 -23.58
N GLN A 322 -16.36 8.83 -23.24
CA GLN A 322 -15.30 8.47 -22.30
C GLN A 322 -13.92 8.83 -22.86
N THR A 323 -13.66 8.61 -24.15
CA THR A 323 -12.39 9.00 -24.79
C THR A 323 -12.18 10.52 -24.83
N ILE A 324 -13.24 11.29 -25.10
CA ILE A 324 -13.21 12.76 -25.07
C ILE A 324 -12.81 13.25 -23.67
N LEU A 325 -13.45 12.71 -22.63
CA LEU A 325 -13.14 13.06 -21.25
C LEU A 325 -11.70 12.70 -20.86
N ARG A 326 -11.19 11.56 -21.33
CA ARG A 326 -9.78 11.18 -21.12
C ARG A 326 -8.83 12.13 -21.83
N ALA A 327 -9.16 12.54 -23.06
CA ALA A 327 -8.34 13.46 -23.83
C ALA A 327 -8.24 14.82 -23.14
N TRP A 328 -9.35 15.34 -22.59
CA TRP A 328 -9.34 16.56 -21.77
C TRP A 328 -8.53 16.37 -20.49
N ALA A 329 -8.75 15.29 -19.74
CA ALA A 329 -8.01 15.04 -18.50
C ALA A 329 -6.50 14.96 -18.72
N VAL A 330 -6.06 14.33 -19.80
CA VAL A 330 -4.64 14.26 -20.18
C VAL A 330 -4.11 15.63 -20.60
N LYS A 331 -4.85 16.39 -21.43
CA LYS A 331 -4.40 17.71 -21.89
C LYS A 331 -4.31 18.72 -20.76
N ASP A 332 -5.24 18.67 -19.82
CA ASP A 332 -5.24 19.51 -18.62
C ASP A 332 -4.06 19.15 -17.69
N PHE A 333 -3.72 17.86 -17.57
CA PHE A 333 -2.64 17.40 -16.70
C PHE A 333 -1.23 17.59 -17.31
N ALA A 334 -1.06 17.25 -18.59
CA ALA A 334 0.20 17.29 -19.33
C ALA A 334 0.01 17.96 -20.70
N PRO A 335 -0.02 19.31 -20.77
CA PRO A 335 -0.33 20.03 -22.01
C PRO A 335 0.72 19.86 -23.11
N ASN A 336 1.97 19.55 -22.74
CA ASN A 336 3.09 19.38 -23.65
C ASN A 336 3.18 17.98 -24.28
N CYS A 337 2.47 17.00 -23.73
CA CYS A 337 2.49 15.64 -24.25
C CYS A 337 1.64 15.57 -25.54
N PRO A 338 2.21 15.09 -26.68
CA PRO A 338 1.45 14.97 -27.92
C PRO A 338 0.41 13.86 -27.78
N LEU A 339 -0.81 14.20 -28.20
CA LEU A 339 -1.98 13.38 -27.96
C LEU A 339 -2.49 12.72 -29.25
N TYR A 340 -2.52 11.39 -29.23
CA TYR A 340 -3.01 10.55 -30.32
C TYR A 340 -4.33 9.90 -29.90
N VAL A 341 -5.43 10.27 -30.53
CA VAL A 341 -6.77 9.82 -30.11
C VAL A 341 -7.48 9.08 -31.21
N GLN A 342 -8.01 7.91 -30.88
CA GLN A 342 -8.94 7.18 -31.73
C GLN A 342 -10.38 7.39 -31.26
N ILE A 343 -11.28 7.73 -32.19
CA ILE A 343 -12.71 7.93 -31.97
C ILE A 343 -13.49 7.06 -32.94
N LEU A 344 -14.66 6.57 -32.54
CA LEU A 344 -15.49 5.72 -33.38
C LEU A 344 -16.31 6.55 -34.38
N LYS A 345 -17.12 7.50 -33.89
CA LYS A 345 -18.08 8.26 -34.70
C LYS A 345 -17.56 9.63 -35.15
N PRO A 346 -17.93 10.10 -36.36
CA PRO A 346 -17.48 11.39 -36.90
C PRO A 346 -18.04 12.59 -36.11
N GLU A 347 -19.26 12.49 -35.59
CA GLU A 347 -19.92 13.56 -34.84
C GLU A 347 -19.08 14.00 -33.62
N ASN A 348 -18.45 13.03 -32.96
CA ASN A 348 -17.65 13.24 -31.75
C ASN A 348 -16.24 13.78 -32.05
N LYS A 349 -15.79 13.71 -33.31
CA LYS A 349 -14.45 14.15 -33.73
C LYS A 349 -14.19 15.62 -33.43
N PHE A 350 -15.22 16.46 -33.54
CA PHE A 350 -15.11 17.90 -33.26
C PHE A 350 -14.62 18.18 -31.83
N HIS A 351 -15.05 17.38 -30.86
CA HIS A 351 -14.71 17.59 -29.44
C HIS A 351 -13.23 17.32 -29.12
N VAL A 352 -12.52 16.57 -29.97
CA VAL A 352 -11.10 16.21 -29.77
C VAL A 352 -10.20 16.81 -30.84
N LYS A 353 -10.69 17.81 -31.58
CA LYS A 353 -9.92 18.50 -32.62
C LYS A 353 -8.67 19.24 -32.08
N PHE A 354 -8.61 19.47 -30.77
CA PHE A 354 -7.43 20.05 -30.11
C PHE A 354 -6.28 19.06 -29.94
N ALA A 355 -6.51 17.75 -30.11
CA ALA A 355 -5.46 16.74 -30.09
C ALA A 355 -4.61 16.83 -31.36
N ASP A 356 -3.33 16.47 -31.26
CA ASP A 356 -2.37 16.59 -32.36
C ASP A 356 -2.73 15.65 -33.52
N HIS A 357 -3.16 14.43 -33.20
CA HIS A 357 -3.57 13.43 -34.19
C HIS A 357 -4.88 12.76 -33.77
N VAL A 358 -5.87 12.79 -34.67
CA VAL A 358 -7.19 12.17 -34.45
C VAL A 358 -7.51 11.21 -35.58
N VAL A 359 -7.80 9.96 -35.23
CA VAL A 359 -8.23 8.91 -36.16
C VAL A 359 -9.69 8.58 -35.88
N CYS A 360 -10.57 8.85 -36.85
CA CYS A 360 -11.98 8.48 -36.77
C CYS A 360 -12.23 7.17 -37.52
N GLU A 361 -12.64 6.12 -36.80
CA GLU A 361 -12.78 4.76 -37.34
C GLU A 361 -13.87 4.68 -38.43
N GLU A 362 -15.05 5.27 -38.19
CA GLU A 362 -16.16 5.21 -39.16
C GLU A 362 -15.85 6.00 -40.44
N GLU A 363 -15.22 7.18 -40.35
CA GLU A 363 -14.80 7.94 -41.54
C GLU A 363 -13.86 7.12 -42.42
N PHE A 364 -12.82 6.53 -41.83
CA PHE A 364 -11.88 5.68 -42.56
C PHE A 364 -12.57 4.45 -43.14
N LYS A 365 -13.40 3.77 -42.35
CA LYS A 365 -14.12 2.56 -42.79
C LYS A 365 -15.02 2.84 -43.98
N TYR A 366 -15.85 3.88 -43.94
CA TYR A 366 -16.75 4.22 -45.04
C TYR A 366 -16.00 4.75 -46.26
N ALA A 367 -14.92 5.49 -46.07
CA ALA A 367 -14.06 5.93 -47.17
C ALA A 367 -13.46 4.73 -47.93
N MET A 368 -12.94 3.72 -47.22
CA MET A 368 -12.39 2.50 -47.85
C MET A 368 -13.45 1.73 -48.64
N LEU A 369 -14.66 1.61 -48.11
CA LEU A 369 -15.77 0.93 -48.80
C LEU A 369 -16.19 1.68 -50.06
N ALA A 370 -16.24 3.02 -50.01
CA ALA A 370 -16.55 3.85 -51.17
C ALA A 370 -15.47 3.75 -52.25
N LEU A 371 -14.19 3.77 -51.86
CA LEU A 371 -13.07 3.62 -52.79
C LEU A 371 -13.03 2.23 -53.44
N ASN A 372 -13.39 1.18 -52.71
CA ASN A 372 -13.48 -0.17 -53.26
C ASN A 372 -14.50 -0.31 -54.41
N CYS A 373 -15.54 0.56 -54.45
CA CYS A 373 -16.50 0.60 -55.55
C CYS A 373 -15.89 1.20 -56.83
N LEU A 374 -14.90 2.09 -56.69
CA LEU A 374 -14.21 2.72 -57.83
C LEU A 374 -13.02 1.88 -58.29
N CYS A 375 -12.21 1.40 -57.35
CA CYS A 375 -11.00 0.65 -57.58
C CYS A 375 -11.03 -0.63 -56.74
N PRO A 376 -10.94 -1.82 -57.37
CA PRO A 376 -10.97 -3.07 -56.61
C PRO A 376 -9.78 -3.15 -55.63
N ALA A 377 -10.03 -3.69 -54.44
CA ALA A 377 -9.03 -3.98 -53.41
C ALA A 377 -8.22 -2.77 -52.85
N THR A 378 -8.72 -1.53 -52.99
CA THR A 378 -8.07 -0.35 -52.35
C THR A 378 -7.93 -0.48 -50.83
N SER A 379 -8.92 -1.05 -50.16
CA SER A 379 -8.86 -1.34 -48.73
C SER A 379 -7.67 -2.23 -48.36
N THR A 380 -7.45 -3.32 -49.09
CA THR A 380 -6.30 -4.23 -48.88
C THR A 380 -4.98 -3.52 -49.10
N LEU A 381 -4.88 -2.71 -50.16
CA LEU A 381 -3.68 -1.92 -50.45
C LEU A 381 -3.32 -1.01 -49.27
N ILE A 382 -4.30 -0.26 -48.75
CA ILE A 382 -4.05 0.70 -47.67
C ILE A 382 -3.75 -0.03 -46.36
N THR A 383 -4.44 -1.14 -46.05
CA THR A 383 -4.12 -1.97 -44.89
C THR A 383 -2.68 -2.48 -44.94
N LEU A 384 -2.20 -2.95 -46.09
CA LEU A 384 -0.81 -3.41 -46.27
C LEU A 384 0.23 -2.29 -46.17
N LEU A 385 -0.12 -1.06 -46.57
CA LEU A 385 0.78 0.09 -46.45
C LEU A 385 0.90 0.61 -45.01
N VAL A 386 -0.18 0.52 -44.24
CA VAL A 386 -0.21 0.98 -42.84
C VAL A 386 0.44 -0.04 -41.90
N HIS A 387 0.27 -1.34 -42.17
CA HIS A 387 0.94 -2.38 -41.39
C HIS A 387 2.42 -2.48 -41.76
N THR A 388 3.30 -2.13 -40.83
CA THR A 388 4.74 -2.26 -41.06
C THR A 388 5.14 -3.73 -41.00
N SER A 389 5.57 -4.25 -42.14
CA SER A 389 6.08 -5.62 -42.27
C SER A 389 7.43 -5.59 -42.99
N ARG A 390 8.30 -6.55 -42.66
CA ARG A 390 9.57 -6.78 -43.37
C ARG A 390 9.34 -7.97 -44.29
N GLY A 391 9.55 -7.80 -45.59
CA GLY A 391 9.46 -8.88 -46.59
C GLY A 391 10.65 -9.83 -46.51
N GLN A 392 10.76 -10.55 -45.39
CA GLN A 392 11.74 -11.62 -45.18
C GLN A 392 11.13 -12.98 -45.48
#